data_AF-A0A7W4YQ99-F1
#
_entry.id   AF-A0A7W4YQ99-F1
#
_cell.length_a   1.000
_cell.length_b   1.000
_cell.length_c   1.000
_cell.angle_alpha   90.00
_cell.angle_beta   90.00
_cell.angle_gamma   90.00
#
_symmetry.space_group_name_H-M   'P 1'
#
loop_
_entity.id
_entity.type
_entity.pdbx_description
1 polymer ?
#
loop_
_entity_poly.entity_id
_entity_poly.type
_entity_poly.pdbx_seq_one_letter_code
_entity_poly.pdbx_strand_id
1 'polypeptide(L)'
;MKISERFQLGKGQVELDFVDIDPGRDTPLYLTPHILGYRNDAFSVEAHRTVESFFRFFLDLIRAGELDQARELFEYLHEPNETCLGISKGNPNGRGIGRQQAQQIFDSIIESRAVQTGMVEHLEDCRIFIHGIDKDKVSDMTTNIIRGSLVKYTQQQCFLHRIPLRPNTATGPCWDRANCRWEESHDDMLVIDGAPILLVPKGIVSFAKSFGMGKYHQHFVLDFLKREQLRTNGPFVRRRQLRNGREKVWVSKDEIKRAEAPADKDFVTGFTIRHRDVFGGFREWAAKSEKPLKDEQIQPGLDFVAVLTLLRESLPRIPTGNDGATAYHRLVTGILEAIFYPMLMSPYVEREIHDGRKRIDIVFDNAADGGIFSRLHRIHHLPCQYIAVECKNYGREVGNPELDQLSGRFSPNRGQVGLLLCRSVADMGLLINRCRDTYADNRGLIIPIVDEDLIRLLEEKIADEAARPEDALLGDRLRDIILR
;
A
#
# COMPACT_ATOMS: atom_id res chain seq x y z
N MET A 1 3.49 14.70 19.26
CA MET A 1 3.83 15.58 18.13
C MET A 1 4.10 14.70 16.94
N LYS A 2 3.59 15.05 15.75
CA LYS A 2 3.79 14.23 14.56
C LYS A 2 5.23 14.24 14.07
N ILE A 3 5.60 13.27 13.23
CA ILE A 3 6.94 13.17 12.65
C ILE A 3 7.25 14.41 11.80
N SER A 4 6.32 14.82 10.93
CA SER A 4 6.47 15.99 10.07
C SER A 4 6.76 17.28 10.85
N GLU A 5 6.04 17.49 11.94
CA GLU A 5 6.18 18.63 12.86
C GLU A 5 7.52 18.57 13.60
N ARG A 6 7.87 17.39 14.13
CA ARG A 6 9.08 17.18 14.94
C ARG A 6 10.36 17.45 14.16
N PHE A 7 10.40 17.01 12.91
CA PHE A 7 11.56 17.22 12.03
C PHE A 7 11.42 18.47 11.14
N GLN A 8 10.39 19.30 11.36
CA GLN A 8 10.16 20.56 10.65
C GLN A 8 10.20 20.38 9.12
N LEU A 9 9.54 19.31 8.63
CA LEU A 9 9.57 18.97 7.21
C LEU A 9 8.87 20.01 6.33
N GLY A 10 8.00 20.83 6.93
CA GLY A 10 7.17 21.81 6.19
C GLY A 10 6.16 21.14 5.25
N LYS A 11 5.80 19.88 5.54
CA LYS A 11 4.92 19.02 4.75
C LYS A 11 3.76 18.49 5.59
N GLY A 12 2.59 18.32 4.99
CA GLY A 12 1.46 17.60 5.58
C GLY A 12 1.30 16.17 5.04
N GLN A 13 0.29 15.44 5.53
CA GLN A 13 0.01 14.05 5.14
C GLN A 13 -0.11 13.83 3.61
N VAL A 14 -0.64 14.82 2.88
CA VAL A 14 -0.78 14.78 1.41
C VAL A 14 0.58 14.66 0.70
N GLU A 15 1.60 15.33 1.24
CA GLU A 15 2.94 15.47 0.68
C GLU A 15 3.92 14.43 1.23
N LEU A 16 3.41 13.38 1.88
CA LEU A 16 4.20 12.31 2.48
C LEU A 16 3.66 10.96 1.99
N ASP A 17 4.55 10.08 1.53
CA ASP A 17 4.24 8.70 1.16
C ASP A 17 3.98 7.78 2.36
N PHE A 18 4.38 8.19 3.57
CA PHE A 18 4.15 7.43 4.80
C PHE A 18 3.04 8.04 5.66
N VAL A 19 2.50 7.24 6.59
CA VAL A 19 1.55 7.72 7.61
C VAL A 19 2.28 8.63 8.60
N ASP A 20 1.88 9.90 8.67
CA ASP A 20 2.48 10.90 9.58
C ASP A 20 1.94 10.72 11.01
N ILE A 21 2.50 9.69 11.67
CA ILE A 21 2.17 9.28 13.03
C ILE A 21 2.65 10.28 14.09
N ASP A 22 2.05 10.20 15.27
CA ASP A 22 2.56 10.80 16.50
C ASP A 22 3.08 9.69 17.40
N PRO A 23 4.40 9.56 17.64
CA PRO A 23 4.96 8.47 18.45
C PRO A 23 4.42 8.37 19.89
N GLY A 24 3.75 9.41 20.40
CA GLY A 24 3.10 9.39 21.71
C GLY A 24 1.71 8.75 21.73
N ARG A 25 1.11 8.42 20.59
CA ARG A 25 -0.24 7.84 20.52
C ARG A 25 -0.41 6.90 19.32
N ASP A 26 -1.24 5.88 19.50
CA ASP A 26 -1.57 5.00 18.38
C ASP A 26 -2.48 5.66 17.36
N THR A 27 -2.23 5.35 16.09
CA THR A 27 -3.09 5.70 14.97
C THR A 27 -3.96 4.49 14.63
N PRO A 28 -5.31 4.61 14.58
CA PRO A 28 -6.26 3.48 14.43
C PRO A 28 -6.32 2.93 13.00
N LEU A 29 -5.16 2.54 12.49
CA LEU A 29 -4.88 1.96 11.19
C LEU A 29 -4.18 0.62 11.39
N TYR A 30 -4.27 -0.25 10.39
CA TYR A 30 -3.77 -1.61 10.45
C TYR A 30 -3.03 -1.96 9.15
N LEU A 31 -2.04 -2.84 9.26
CA LEU A 31 -1.42 -3.52 8.14
C LEU A 31 -2.16 -4.84 7.88
N THR A 32 -2.64 -5.03 6.66
CA THR A 32 -3.38 -6.24 6.27
C THR A 32 -2.62 -6.98 5.18
N PRO A 33 -2.17 -8.23 5.40
CA PRO A 33 -1.54 -9.08 4.39
C PRO A 33 -2.31 -9.15 3.08
N HIS A 34 -3.64 -9.10 3.16
CA HIS A 34 -4.51 -9.10 1.99
C HIS A 34 -4.21 -7.93 1.05
N ILE A 35 -3.90 -6.75 1.59
CA ILE A 35 -3.53 -5.55 0.80
C ILE A 35 -2.22 -5.75 0.06
N LEU A 36 -1.24 -6.34 0.72
CA LEU A 36 0.06 -6.59 0.11
C LEU A 36 -0.06 -7.53 -1.11
N GLY A 37 -0.96 -8.51 -1.04
CA GLY A 37 -1.10 -9.55 -2.08
C GLY A 37 -1.77 -9.13 -3.39
N TYR A 38 -2.53 -8.02 -3.42
CA TYR A 38 -3.17 -7.56 -4.66
C TYR A 38 -2.47 -6.36 -5.31
N ARG A 39 -1.49 -5.78 -4.62
CA ARG A 39 -0.71 -4.64 -5.10
C ARG A 39 0.48 -5.13 -5.91
N ASN A 40 0.85 -4.36 -6.95
CA ASN A 40 1.92 -4.73 -7.89
C ASN A 40 3.21 -3.91 -7.69
N ASP A 41 3.24 -2.98 -6.73
CA ASP A 41 4.46 -2.24 -6.40
C ASP A 41 5.51 -3.12 -5.73
N ALA A 42 6.78 -2.73 -5.87
CA ALA A 42 7.91 -3.55 -5.43
C ALA A 42 7.90 -3.78 -3.93
N PHE A 43 7.57 -2.74 -3.14
CA PHE A 43 7.41 -2.87 -1.69
C PHE A 43 6.37 -3.95 -1.34
N SER A 44 5.15 -3.84 -1.87
CA SER A 44 4.04 -4.72 -1.52
C SER A 44 4.29 -6.16 -1.96
N VAL A 45 4.84 -6.36 -3.16
CA VAL A 45 5.19 -7.69 -3.68
C VAL A 45 6.24 -8.37 -2.79
N GLU A 46 7.28 -7.65 -2.39
CA GLU A 46 8.32 -8.20 -1.52
C GLU A 46 7.78 -8.49 -0.12
N ALA A 47 7.03 -7.55 0.46
CA ALA A 47 6.40 -7.73 1.77
C ALA A 47 5.42 -8.91 1.78
N HIS A 48 4.61 -9.07 0.73
CA HIS A 48 3.70 -10.21 0.59
C HIS A 48 4.44 -11.54 0.53
N ARG A 49 5.51 -11.64 -0.29
CA ARG A 49 6.36 -12.84 -0.35
C ARG A 49 6.99 -13.20 0.99
N THR A 50 7.34 -12.21 1.80
CA THR A 50 7.85 -12.40 3.17
C THR A 50 6.79 -12.98 4.09
N VAL A 51 5.56 -12.44 4.04
CA VAL A 51 4.41 -13.00 4.77
C VAL A 51 4.12 -14.43 4.35
N GLU A 52 4.06 -14.71 3.04
CA GLU A 52 3.81 -16.06 2.52
C GLU A 52 4.91 -17.05 2.90
N SER A 53 6.18 -16.64 2.80
CA SER A 53 7.33 -17.47 3.18
C SER A 53 7.26 -17.89 4.64
N PHE A 54 7.04 -16.93 5.56
CA PHE A 54 6.89 -17.20 6.97
C PHE A 54 5.70 -18.13 7.22
N PHE A 55 4.51 -17.75 6.75
CA PHE A 55 3.29 -18.43 7.12
C PHE A 55 3.21 -19.85 6.54
N ARG A 56 3.73 -20.06 5.31
CA ARG A 56 3.83 -21.40 4.73
C ARG A 56 4.76 -22.29 5.54
N PHE A 57 5.95 -21.79 5.89
CA PHE A 57 6.89 -22.57 6.70
C PHE A 57 6.31 -22.91 8.08
N PHE A 58 5.65 -21.95 8.72
CA PHE A 58 4.95 -22.15 9.99
C PHE A 58 3.85 -23.24 9.89
N LEU A 59 3.01 -23.19 8.85
CA LEU A 59 1.99 -24.23 8.62
C LEU A 59 2.62 -25.60 8.31
N ASP A 60 3.74 -25.65 7.61
CA ASP A 60 4.45 -26.89 7.29
C ASP A 60 5.01 -27.56 8.56
N LEU A 61 5.55 -26.77 9.51
CA LEU A 61 5.97 -27.29 10.83
C LEU A 61 4.80 -27.88 11.61
N ILE A 62 3.65 -27.19 11.63
CA ILE A 62 2.44 -27.71 12.30
C ILE A 62 2.00 -29.04 11.67
N ARG A 63 2.00 -29.14 10.33
CA ARG A 63 1.62 -30.37 9.61
C ARG A 63 2.62 -31.51 9.83
N ALA A 64 3.90 -31.19 9.98
CA ALA A 64 4.95 -32.16 10.29
C ALA A 64 4.94 -32.62 11.76
N GLY A 65 4.18 -31.96 12.63
CA GLY A 65 4.17 -32.24 14.07
C GLY A 65 5.35 -31.63 14.84
N GLU A 66 6.13 -30.76 14.19
CA GLU A 66 7.30 -30.06 14.76
C GLU A 66 6.85 -28.85 15.59
N LEU A 67 6.02 -29.10 16.61
CA LEU A 67 5.31 -28.05 17.36
C LEU A 67 6.24 -27.16 18.19
N ASP A 68 7.38 -27.69 18.65
CA ASP A 68 8.35 -26.90 19.43
C ASP A 68 9.03 -25.85 18.53
N GLN A 69 9.43 -26.24 17.32
CA GLN A 69 9.99 -25.29 16.34
C GLN A 69 8.93 -24.28 15.88
N ALA A 70 7.68 -24.72 15.67
CA ALA A 70 6.58 -23.80 15.35
C ALA A 70 6.34 -22.79 16.48
N ARG A 71 6.45 -23.23 17.75
CA ARG A 71 6.31 -22.36 18.92
C ARG A 71 7.43 -21.34 18.98
N GLU A 72 8.69 -21.75 18.80
CA GLU A 72 9.85 -20.85 18.75
C GLU A 72 9.70 -19.77 17.67
N LEU A 73 9.20 -20.12 16.47
CA LEU A 73 8.93 -19.11 15.44
C LEU A 73 7.85 -18.12 15.85
N PHE A 74 6.79 -18.60 16.51
CA PHE A 74 5.66 -17.80 16.94
C PHE A 74 6.02 -16.84 18.08
N GLU A 75 7.00 -17.20 18.91
CA GLU A 75 7.47 -16.35 20.02
C GLU A 75 7.97 -14.98 19.54
N TYR A 76 8.38 -14.81 18.29
CA TYR A 76 8.82 -13.51 17.77
C TYR A 76 7.68 -12.61 17.26
N LEU A 77 6.43 -13.08 17.28
CA LEU A 77 5.25 -12.33 16.86
C LEU A 77 4.65 -11.56 18.05
N HIS A 78 5.25 -10.42 18.36
CA HIS A 78 4.83 -9.55 19.46
C HIS A 78 3.98 -8.36 18.99
N GLU A 79 3.40 -7.61 19.92
CA GLU A 79 2.79 -6.32 19.58
C GLU A 79 3.90 -5.29 19.27
N PRO A 80 4.01 -4.79 18.03
CA PRO A 80 5.12 -3.94 17.62
C PRO A 80 4.80 -2.46 17.91
N ASN A 81 5.50 -1.88 18.89
CA ASN A 81 5.30 -0.46 19.24
C ASN A 81 5.94 0.50 18.23
N GLU A 82 6.89 0.01 17.41
CA GLU A 82 7.70 0.81 16.48
C GLU A 82 6.90 1.50 15.35
N THR A 83 5.72 1.02 14.98
CA THR A 83 4.89 1.65 13.93
C THR A 83 3.85 2.64 14.48
N CYS A 84 3.56 2.58 15.78
CA CYS A 84 2.49 3.33 16.46
C CYS A 84 1.12 3.20 15.74
N LEU A 85 0.86 2.03 15.16
CA LEU A 85 -0.42 1.67 14.55
C LEU A 85 -1.21 0.77 15.51
N GLY A 86 -2.52 0.95 15.59
CA GLY A 86 -3.39 0.14 16.45
C GLY A 86 -4.35 0.99 17.28
N ILE A 87 -4.89 0.39 18.35
CA ILE A 87 -5.79 1.09 19.29
C ILE A 87 -5.36 0.77 20.72
N SER A 88 -4.40 1.54 21.25
CA SER A 88 -4.12 1.58 22.68
C SER A 88 -4.87 2.71 23.39
N LYS A 89 -5.33 2.44 24.62
CA LYS A 89 -5.78 3.49 25.56
C LYS A 89 -4.59 3.93 26.42
N GLY A 90 -3.84 4.95 25.98
CA GLY A 90 -2.74 5.57 26.75
C GLY A 90 -1.45 5.74 25.93
N ASN A 91 -0.34 6.11 26.59
CA ASN A 91 0.99 5.99 25.99
C ASN A 91 1.19 4.54 25.52
N PRO A 92 1.89 4.30 24.39
CA PRO A 92 2.30 2.97 23.94
C PRO A 92 3.37 2.35 24.86
N ASN A 93 3.07 2.25 26.15
CA ASN A 93 3.68 1.32 27.06
C ASN A 93 2.76 0.10 27.08
N GLY A 94 2.95 -0.73 26.06
CA GLY A 94 2.09 -1.85 25.73
C GLY A 94 1.73 -2.69 26.95
N ARG A 95 0.44 -2.98 27.09
CA ARG A 95 0.06 -4.32 27.51
C ARG A 95 0.21 -5.19 26.28
N GLY A 96 1.47 -5.46 25.92
CA GLY A 96 1.81 -6.36 24.82
C GLY A 96 1.02 -7.66 24.95
N ILE A 97 1.02 -8.44 23.88
CA ILE A 97 0.70 -9.87 23.98
C ILE A 97 1.59 -10.46 25.07
N GLY A 98 1.08 -10.57 26.31
CA GLY A 98 1.81 -11.23 27.38
C GLY A 98 2.11 -12.64 26.92
N ARG A 99 3.21 -13.25 27.36
CA ARG A 99 3.57 -14.64 26.98
C ARG A 99 2.37 -15.60 27.02
N GLN A 100 1.45 -15.39 27.97
CA GLN A 100 0.18 -16.13 28.07
C GLN A 100 -0.78 -15.88 26.89
N GLN A 101 -0.94 -14.65 26.41
CA GLN A 101 -1.80 -14.36 25.26
C GLN A 101 -1.18 -14.89 23.95
N ALA A 102 0.15 -14.85 23.81
CA ALA A 102 0.84 -15.42 22.64
C ALA A 102 0.62 -16.94 22.61
N GLN A 103 0.77 -17.58 23.76
CA GLN A 103 0.51 -19.01 23.91
C GLN A 103 -0.96 -19.34 23.58
N GLN A 104 -1.93 -18.57 24.07
CA GLN A 104 -3.35 -18.77 23.75
C GLN A 104 -3.65 -18.65 22.25
N ILE A 105 -3.00 -17.71 21.56
CA ILE A 105 -3.17 -17.55 20.11
C ILE A 105 -2.55 -18.75 19.38
N PHE A 106 -1.33 -19.16 19.77
CA PHE A 106 -0.68 -20.33 19.20
C PHE A 106 -1.52 -21.60 19.40
N ASP A 107 -2.01 -21.83 20.63
CA ASP A 107 -2.89 -22.96 20.97
C ASP A 107 -4.17 -22.94 20.12
N SER A 108 -4.78 -21.75 19.96
CA SER A 108 -5.96 -21.57 19.11
C SER A 108 -5.70 -21.91 17.63
N ILE A 109 -4.48 -21.67 17.14
CA ILE A 109 -4.08 -22.02 15.77
C ILE A 109 -3.95 -23.54 15.62
N ILE A 110 -3.19 -24.20 16.51
CA ILE A 110 -2.89 -25.65 16.40
C ILE A 110 -4.13 -26.52 16.66
N GLU A 111 -5.02 -26.09 17.55
CA GLU A 111 -6.27 -26.79 17.86
C GLU A 111 -7.34 -26.56 16.79
N SER A 112 -7.16 -25.56 15.92
CA SER A 112 -8.16 -25.23 14.91
C SER A 112 -8.30 -26.31 13.85
N ARG A 113 -9.53 -26.83 13.72
CA ARG A 113 -9.93 -27.69 12.62
C ARG A 113 -9.66 -27.06 11.26
N ALA A 114 -9.69 -25.72 11.13
CA ALA A 114 -9.43 -25.05 9.86
C ALA A 114 -7.97 -25.21 9.42
N VAL A 115 -7.02 -25.20 10.37
CA VAL A 115 -5.60 -25.46 10.11
C VAL A 115 -5.40 -26.94 9.75
N GLN A 116 -5.97 -27.85 10.54
CA GLN A 116 -5.86 -29.30 10.33
C GLN A 116 -6.44 -29.77 8.98
N THR A 117 -7.48 -29.10 8.48
CA THR A 117 -8.11 -29.42 7.20
C THR A 117 -7.50 -28.67 6.01
N GLY A 118 -6.42 -27.91 6.24
CA GLY A 118 -5.73 -27.11 5.22
C GLY A 118 -6.61 -26.02 4.60
N MET A 119 -7.54 -25.45 5.39
CA MET A 119 -8.37 -24.31 4.96
C MET A 119 -7.64 -22.98 5.17
N VAL A 120 -6.88 -22.88 6.26
CA VAL A 120 -6.03 -21.71 6.52
C VAL A 120 -4.80 -21.82 5.64
N GLU A 121 -4.73 -20.98 4.61
CA GLU A 121 -3.65 -20.94 3.62
C GLU A 121 -2.81 -19.66 3.78
N HIS A 122 -3.45 -18.56 4.15
CA HIS A 122 -2.82 -17.25 4.31
C HIS A 122 -3.04 -16.71 5.73
N LEU A 123 -2.14 -15.83 6.18
CA LEU A 123 -2.20 -15.23 7.52
C LEU A 123 -3.53 -14.51 7.80
N GLU A 124 -4.12 -13.88 6.77
CA GLU A 124 -5.40 -13.16 6.89
C GLU A 124 -6.58 -14.11 7.18
N ASP A 125 -6.52 -15.37 6.74
CA ASP A 125 -7.57 -16.37 6.96
C ASP A 125 -7.80 -16.61 8.46
N CYS A 126 -6.77 -16.40 9.29
CA CYS A 126 -6.86 -16.51 10.73
C CYS A 126 -7.95 -15.61 11.34
N ARG A 127 -8.22 -14.44 10.73
CA ARG A 127 -9.29 -13.52 11.19
C ARG A 127 -10.66 -14.14 11.09
N ILE A 128 -10.85 -15.10 10.18
CA ILE A 128 -12.15 -15.73 9.93
C ILE A 128 -12.27 -17.03 10.72
N PHE A 129 -11.20 -17.83 10.78
CA PHE A 129 -11.30 -19.21 11.25
C PHE A 129 -10.67 -19.48 12.63
N ILE A 130 -9.83 -18.58 13.17
CA ILE A 130 -9.11 -18.83 14.42
C ILE A 130 -9.65 -17.96 15.55
N HIS A 131 -10.17 -18.56 16.61
CA HIS A 131 -10.66 -17.82 17.79
C HIS A 131 -9.57 -16.94 18.40
N GLY A 132 -9.97 -15.78 18.94
CA GLY A 132 -9.03 -14.81 19.52
C GLY A 132 -8.20 -13.99 18.52
N ILE A 133 -8.24 -14.31 17.22
CA ILE A 133 -7.53 -13.56 16.18
C ILE A 133 -8.49 -12.66 15.37
N ASP A 134 -8.18 -11.37 15.31
CA ASP A 134 -8.82 -10.39 14.41
C ASP A 134 -7.74 -9.42 13.86
N LYS A 135 -8.15 -8.30 13.27
CA LYS A 135 -7.31 -7.31 12.57
C LYS A 135 -6.09 -6.85 13.37
N ASP A 136 -6.23 -6.72 14.69
CA ASP A 136 -5.17 -6.29 15.60
C ASP A 136 -4.00 -7.26 15.54
N LYS A 137 -4.26 -8.53 15.86
CA LYS A 137 -3.25 -9.59 15.88
C LYS A 137 -2.70 -9.90 14.50
N VAL A 138 -3.51 -9.83 13.45
CA VAL A 138 -2.99 -9.97 12.09
C VAL A 138 -2.09 -8.81 11.70
N SER A 139 -2.42 -7.57 12.07
CA SER A 139 -1.57 -6.40 11.83
C SER A 139 -0.25 -6.50 12.59
N ASP A 140 -0.29 -6.91 13.86
CA ASP A 140 0.90 -7.14 14.69
C ASP A 140 1.82 -8.17 14.02
N MET A 141 1.30 -9.36 13.73
CA MET A 141 2.06 -10.44 13.08
C MET A 141 2.65 -9.97 11.75
N THR A 142 1.86 -9.28 10.94
CA THR A 142 2.31 -8.76 9.64
C THR A 142 3.47 -7.80 9.80
N THR A 143 3.36 -6.85 10.73
CA THR A 143 4.42 -5.87 11.01
C THR A 143 5.72 -6.56 11.42
N ASN A 144 5.67 -7.56 12.31
CA ASN A 144 6.86 -8.33 12.70
C ASN A 144 7.50 -9.03 11.51
N ILE A 145 6.68 -9.72 10.70
CA ILE A 145 7.17 -10.50 9.56
C ILE A 145 7.82 -9.58 8.50
N ILE A 146 7.22 -8.43 8.21
CA ILE A 146 7.72 -7.49 7.18
C ILE A 146 8.68 -6.43 7.74
N ARG A 147 9.11 -6.54 9.01
CA ARG A 147 9.95 -5.55 9.69
C ARG A 147 11.17 -5.14 8.88
N GLY A 148 11.89 -6.11 8.30
CA GLY A 148 13.07 -5.83 7.47
C GLY A 148 12.75 -4.97 6.24
N SER A 149 11.57 -5.14 5.63
CA SER A 149 11.11 -4.27 4.52
C SER A 149 10.77 -2.86 5.02
N LEU A 150 10.14 -2.75 6.19
CA LEU A 150 9.82 -1.46 6.82
C LEU A 150 11.07 -0.69 7.27
N VAL A 151 12.11 -1.38 7.74
CA VAL A 151 13.42 -0.78 8.05
C VAL A 151 14.00 -0.11 6.80
N LYS A 152 14.09 -0.85 5.68
CA LYS A 152 14.61 -0.32 4.41
C LYS A 152 13.79 0.86 3.89
N TYR A 153 12.46 0.75 3.95
CA TYR A 153 11.56 1.84 3.57
C TYR A 153 11.76 3.08 4.46
N THR A 154 11.86 2.88 5.78
CA THR A 154 12.12 3.95 6.74
C THR A 154 13.42 4.68 6.43
N GLN A 155 14.49 3.95 6.14
CA GLN A 155 15.78 4.53 5.76
C GLN A 155 15.67 5.37 4.49
N GLN A 156 14.96 4.87 3.47
CA GLN A 156 14.72 5.59 2.22
C GLN A 156 13.95 6.89 2.45
N GLN A 157 12.86 6.85 3.22
CA GLN A 157 12.08 8.04 3.53
C GLN A 157 12.88 9.03 4.40
N CYS A 158 13.62 8.55 5.39
CA CYS A 158 14.50 9.41 6.19
C CYS A 158 15.56 10.08 5.31
N PHE A 159 16.15 9.38 4.35
CA PHE A 159 17.10 9.96 3.41
C PHE A 159 16.44 11.03 2.52
N LEU A 160 15.28 10.72 1.92
CA LEU A 160 14.50 11.63 1.07
C LEU A 160 14.17 12.95 1.81
N HIS A 161 13.73 12.83 3.06
CA HIS A 161 13.30 13.96 3.89
C HIS A 161 14.42 14.57 4.73
N ARG A 162 15.66 14.06 4.64
CA ARG A 162 16.82 14.46 5.46
C ARG A 162 16.58 14.34 6.96
N ILE A 163 15.85 13.32 7.38
CA ILE A 163 15.67 12.94 8.77
C ILE A 163 16.91 12.14 9.20
N PRO A 164 17.59 12.52 10.30
CA PRO A 164 18.78 11.81 10.74
C PRO A 164 18.43 10.42 11.29
N LEU A 165 19.23 9.42 10.89
CA LEU A 165 19.18 8.06 11.43
C LEU A 165 20.24 7.89 12.52
N ARG A 166 19.96 7.05 13.52
CA ARG A 166 20.94 6.64 14.53
C ARG A 166 21.62 5.34 14.07
N PRO A 167 22.95 5.35 13.87
CA PRO A 167 23.66 4.18 13.38
C PRO A 167 23.73 3.07 14.42
N ASN A 168 23.95 1.84 13.95
CA ASN A 168 24.17 0.65 14.79
C ASN A 168 23.10 0.49 15.88
N THR A 169 21.83 0.68 15.52
CA THR A 169 20.69 0.46 16.40
C THR A 169 20.10 -0.91 16.09
N ALA A 170 19.78 -1.70 17.12
CA ALA A 170 19.13 -3.00 16.94
C ALA A 170 17.82 -2.85 16.14
N THR A 171 17.67 -3.62 15.07
CA THR A 171 16.45 -3.62 14.25
C THR A 171 15.31 -4.36 14.93
N GLY A 172 15.64 -5.25 15.87
CA GLY A 172 14.78 -6.34 16.28
C GLY A 172 14.83 -7.51 15.29
N PRO A 173 14.15 -8.63 15.60
CA PRO A 173 14.17 -9.85 14.79
C PRO A 173 13.48 -9.63 13.44
N CYS A 174 14.17 -9.93 12.35
CA CYS A 174 13.67 -9.83 10.98
C CYS A 174 13.55 -11.24 10.37
N TRP A 175 12.46 -11.51 9.63
CA TRP A 175 12.29 -12.78 8.96
C TRP A 175 13.21 -12.89 7.75
N ASP A 176 14.11 -13.87 7.75
CA ASP A 176 14.93 -14.22 6.59
C ASP A 176 14.24 -15.31 5.76
N ARG A 177 13.73 -14.92 4.59
CA ARG A 177 13.08 -15.82 3.63
C ARG A 177 14.00 -16.93 3.10
N ALA A 178 15.30 -16.69 3.02
CA ALA A 178 16.24 -17.64 2.42
C ALA A 178 16.52 -18.83 3.35
N ASN A 179 16.66 -18.54 4.65
CA ASN A 179 16.98 -19.55 5.67
C ASN A 179 15.78 -19.96 6.53
N CYS A 180 14.59 -19.36 6.31
CA CYS A 180 13.37 -19.60 7.09
C CYS A 180 13.60 -19.47 8.61
N ARG A 181 14.25 -18.38 9.03
CA ARG A 181 14.53 -18.10 10.44
C ARG A 181 14.45 -16.61 10.73
N TRP A 182 14.31 -16.29 12.01
CA TRP A 182 14.49 -14.93 12.50
C TRP A 182 15.98 -14.61 12.61
N GLU A 183 16.38 -13.45 12.11
CA GLU A 183 17.74 -12.92 12.24
C GLU A 183 17.71 -11.57 12.96
N GLU A 184 18.59 -11.39 13.94
CA GLU A 184 18.80 -10.11 14.59
C GLU A 184 19.93 -9.36 13.88
N SER A 185 19.70 -8.08 13.59
CA SER A 185 20.68 -7.21 12.97
C SER A 185 20.74 -5.84 13.64
N HIS A 186 21.79 -5.10 13.34
CA HIS A 186 21.92 -3.69 13.69
C HIS A 186 22.03 -2.89 12.40
N ASP A 187 21.32 -1.77 12.34
CA ASP A 187 21.27 -0.93 11.15
C ASP A 187 21.11 0.55 11.56
N ASP A 188 21.09 1.43 10.57
CA ASP A 188 20.78 2.85 10.75
C ASP A 188 19.26 3.01 10.88
N MET A 189 18.79 3.38 12.08
CA MET A 189 17.35 3.38 12.41
C MET A 189 16.84 4.79 12.73
N LEU A 190 15.57 5.06 12.40
CA LEU A 190 14.88 6.24 12.92
C LEU A 190 14.59 6.02 14.40
N VAL A 191 15.04 6.96 15.23
CA VAL A 191 14.89 6.85 16.69
C VAL A 191 14.30 8.12 17.23
N ILE A 192 13.21 7.96 17.98
CA ILE A 192 12.46 9.05 18.58
C ILE A 192 12.30 8.74 20.07
N ASP A 193 12.72 9.67 20.93
CA ASP A 193 12.64 9.53 22.40
C ASP A 193 13.26 8.23 22.94
N GLY A 194 14.32 7.76 22.29
CA GLY A 194 15.05 6.54 22.66
C GLY A 194 14.52 5.26 22.03
N ALA A 195 13.32 5.26 21.45
CA ALA A 195 12.69 4.12 20.81
C ALA A 195 12.90 4.11 19.29
N PRO A 196 13.20 2.94 18.67
CA PRO A 196 13.15 2.79 17.23
C PRO A 196 11.73 3.00 16.70
N ILE A 197 11.63 3.67 15.55
CA ILE A 197 10.37 3.91 14.84
C ILE A 197 10.49 3.40 13.41
N LEU A 198 9.43 2.76 12.92
CA LEU A 198 9.28 2.33 11.54
C LEU A 198 8.20 3.18 10.86
N LEU A 199 8.58 3.84 9.77
CA LEU A 199 7.64 4.49 8.88
C LEU A 199 6.90 3.43 8.04
N VAL A 200 5.61 3.65 7.83
CA VAL A 200 4.75 2.72 7.09
C VAL A 200 4.19 3.44 5.86
N PRO A 201 4.35 2.88 4.64
CA PRO A 201 3.75 3.46 3.44
C PRO A 201 2.24 3.63 3.63
N LYS A 202 1.71 4.81 3.32
CA LYS A 202 0.28 5.08 3.52
C LYS A 202 -0.61 4.27 2.60
N GLY A 203 -0.08 3.82 1.45
CA GLY A 203 -0.79 3.00 0.47
C GLY A 203 -1.08 1.55 0.90
N ILE A 204 -0.48 1.08 1.99
CA ILE A 204 -0.66 -0.30 2.50
C ILE A 204 -1.42 -0.39 3.82
N VAL A 205 -1.80 0.76 4.41
CA VAL A 205 -2.59 0.79 5.64
C VAL A 205 -4.08 0.78 5.35
N SER A 206 -4.87 0.24 6.27
CA SER A 206 -6.33 0.25 6.15
C SER A 206 -7.05 0.25 7.50
N PHE A 207 -8.37 0.39 7.46
CA PHE A 207 -9.23 0.13 8.62
C PHE A 207 -9.53 -1.37 8.83
N ALA A 208 -8.98 -2.25 7.99
CA ALA A 208 -9.19 -3.71 7.99
C ALA A 208 -10.68 -4.13 7.97
N LYS A 209 -11.51 -3.40 7.21
CA LYS A 209 -12.97 -3.57 7.19
C LYS A 209 -13.48 -4.58 6.16
N SER A 210 -12.73 -4.90 5.11
CA SER A 210 -13.25 -5.71 4.00
C SER A 210 -13.08 -7.19 4.25
N PHE A 211 -11.89 -7.62 4.67
CA PHE A 211 -11.65 -9.00 5.04
C PHE A 211 -12.08 -9.26 6.49
N GLY A 212 -13.18 -9.97 6.76
CA GLY A 212 -13.57 -10.29 8.14
C GLY A 212 -14.78 -11.20 8.25
N MET A 213 -14.87 -11.94 9.35
CA MET A 213 -15.89 -12.98 9.56
C MET A 213 -17.31 -12.44 9.39
N GLY A 214 -17.60 -11.27 9.97
CA GLY A 214 -18.94 -10.67 9.89
C GLY A 214 -19.40 -10.40 8.46
N LYS A 215 -18.51 -9.91 7.59
CA LYS A 215 -18.83 -9.68 6.17
C LYS A 215 -18.95 -10.97 5.40
N TYR A 216 -18.03 -11.91 5.61
CA TYR A 216 -18.08 -13.23 4.98
C TYR A 216 -19.39 -13.95 5.32
N HIS A 217 -19.76 -13.99 6.60
CA HIS A 217 -21.02 -14.58 7.06
C HIS A 217 -22.23 -13.90 6.42
N GLN A 218 -22.33 -12.57 6.54
CA GLN A 218 -23.51 -11.83 6.14
C GLN A 218 -23.75 -11.82 4.61
N HIS A 219 -22.69 -11.68 3.82
CA HIS A 219 -22.79 -11.42 2.38
C HIS A 219 -22.42 -12.60 1.48
N PHE A 220 -21.84 -13.67 2.04
CA PHE A 220 -21.47 -14.85 1.27
C PHE A 220 -22.19 -16.08 1.81
N VAL A 221 -21.99 -16.41 3.10
CA VAL A 221 -22.61 -17.60 3.71
C VAL A 221 -24.14 -17.49 3.71
N LEU A 222 -24.69 -16.42 4.27
CA LEU A 222 -26.15 -16.24 4.33
C LEU A 222 -26.78 -16.00 2.96
N ASP A 223 -26.05 -15.40 2.00
CA ASP A 223 -26.56 -15.26 0.63
C ASP A 223 -26.61 -16.60 -0.11
N PHE A 224 -25.60 -17.46 0.09
CA PHE A 224 -25.63 -18.82 -0.42
C PHE A 224 -26.81 -19.60 0.16
N LEU A 225 -26.94 -19.64 1.50
CA LEU A 225 -28.02 -20.36 2.16
C LEU A 225 -29.40 -19.83 1.75
N LYS A 226 -29.56 -18.51 1.64
CA LYS A 226 -30.80 -17.89 1.14
C LYS A 226 -31.16 -18.39 -0.27
N ARG A 227 -30.18 -18.46 -1.18
CA ARG A 227 -30.40 -18.97 -2.55
C ARG A 227 -30.78 -20.44 -2.53
N GLU A 228 -30.11 -21.25 -1.71
CA GLU A 228 -30.44 -22.66 -1.55
C GLU A 228 -31.87 -22.87 -1.03
N GLN A 229 -32.29 -22.11 -0.01
CA GLN A 229 -33.66 -22.14 0.53
C GLN A 229 -34.70 -21.78 -0.54
N LEU A 230 -34.44 -20.76 -1.35
CA LEU A 230 -35.34 -20.39 -2.47
C LEU A 230 -35.38 -21.47 -3.55
N ARG A 231 -34.24 -22.09 -3.88
CA ARG A 231 -34.10 -23.13 -4.92
C ARG A 231 -34.83 -24.42 -4.53
N THR A 232 -34.75 -24.81 -3.26
CA THR A 232 -35.35 -26.06 -2.75
C THR A 232 -36.74 -25.87 -2.16
N ASN A 233 -37.26 -24.64 -2.15
CA ASN A 233 -38.48 -24.26 -1.44
C ASN A 233 -38.45 -24.70 0.04
N GLY A 234 -37.33 -24.41 0.71
CA GLY A 234 -37.04 -24.86 2.07
C GLY A 234 -37.84 -24.13 3.17
N PRO A 235 -37.63 -24.51 4.45
CA PRO A 235 -38.49 -24.10 5.58
C PRO A 235 -38.49 -22.59 5.88
N PHE A 236 -37.49 -21.84 5.41
CA PHE A 236 -37.40 -20.39 5.61
C PHE A 236 -38.04 -19.58 4.47
N VAL A 237 -38.63 -20.24 3.46
CA VAL A 237 -39.36 -19.55 2.40
C VAL A 237 -40.67 -18.99 2.95
N ARG A 238 -40.92 -17.72 2.65
CA ARG A 238 -42.15 -17.00 2.97
C ARG A 238 -42.80 -16.52 1.69
N ARG A 239 -44.14 -16.56 1.69
CA ARG A 239 -44.96 -16.16 0.54
C ARG A 239 -46.06 -15.22 1.02
N ARG A 240 -46.35 -14.21 0.21
CA ARG A 240 -47.46 -13.28 0.46
C ARG A 240 -48.05 -12.84 -0.87
N GLN A 241 -49.37 -12.91 -0.99
CA GLN A 241 -50.07 -12.26 -2.10
C GLN A 241 -50.13 -10.75 -1.88
N LEU A 242 -49.74 -10.01 -2.92
CA LEU A 242 -49.83 -8.56 -2.97
C LEU A 242 -51.23 -8.13 -3.45
N ARG A 243 -51.62 -6.88 -3.17
CA ARG A 243 -52.92 -6.32 -3.57
C ARG A 243 -53.16 -6.35 -5.09
N ASN A 244 -52.11 -6.46 -5.89
CA ASN A 244 -52.16 -6.54 -7.36
C ASN A 244 -52.19 -8.00 -7.89
N GLY A 245 -52.42 -8.99 -7.03
CA GLY A 245 -52.47 -10.41 -7.40
C GLY A 245 -51.11 -11.08 -7.61
N ARG A 246 -49.98 -10.35 -7.56
CA ARG A 246 -48.65 -10.94 -7.66
C ARG A 246 -48.24 -11.62 -6.35
N GLU A 247 -47.58 -12.77 -6.46
CA GLU A 247 -46.96 -13.43 -5.31
C GLU A 247 -45.57 -12.84 -5.02
N LYS A 248 -45.33 -12.47 -3.77
CA LYS A 248 -43.99 -12.12 -3.27
C LYS A 248 -43.43 -13.32 -2.53
N VAL A 249 -42.30 -13.85 -3.02
CA VAL A 249 -41.53 -14.92 -2.36
C VAL A 249 -40.24 -14.32 -1.81
N TRP A 250 -39.92 -14.60 -0.55
CA TRP A 250 -38.67 -14.16 0.06
C TRP A 250 -38.19 -15.12 1.14
N VAL A 251 -36.92 -14.97 1.51
CA VAL A 251 -36.27 -15.67 2.63
C VAL A 251 -35.54 -14.62 3.47
N SER A 252 -35.72 -14.69 4.80
CA SER A 252 -35.08 -13.80 5.76
C SER A 252 -33.73 -14.35 6.20
N LYS A 253 -32.66 -13.56 6.01
CA LYS A 253 -31.33 -13.92 6.52
C LYS A 253 -31.30 -14.01 8.05
N ASP A 254 -32.08 -13.18 8.74
CA ASP A 254 -32.14 -13.20 10.21
C ASP A 254 -32.77 -14.48 10.75
N GLU A 255 -33.76 -15.04 10.04
CA GLU A 255 -34.36 -16.33 10.42
C GLU A 255 -33.36 -17.47 10.26
N ILE A 256 -32.65 -17.53 9.11
CA ILE A 256 -31.58 -18.52 8.87
C ILE A 256 -30.50 -18.38 9.95
N LYS A 257 -30.04 -17.15 10.21
CA LYS A 257 -28.98 -16.87 11.18
C LYS A 257 -29.31 -17.35 12.60
N ARG A 258 -30.56 -17.16 13.05
CA ARG A 258 -30.99 -17.60 14.39
C ARG A 258 -31.22 -19.10 14.49
N ALA A 259 -31.64 -19.73 13.40
CA ALA A 259 -32.07 -21.13 13.43
C ALA A 259 -30.94 -22.12 13.13
N GLU A 260 -30.12 -21.85 12.10
CA GLU A 260 -29.16 -22.86 11.60
C GLU A 260 -27.77 -22.30 11.23
N ALA A 261 -27.61 -20.98 11.11
CA ALA A 261 -26.36 -20.36 10.65
C ALA A 261 -25.88 -19.22 11.57
N PRO A 262 -25.55 -19.49 12.84
CA PRO A 262 -25.04 -18.46 13.75
C PRO A 262 -23.75 -17.81 13.21
N ALA A 263 -23.50 -16.57 13.64
CA ALA A 263 -22.33 -15.80 13.22
C ALA A 263 -21.14 -16.05 14.16
N ASP A 264 -20.66 -17.29 14.18
CA ASP A 264 -19.48 -17.72 14.93
C ASP A 264 -18.48 -18.46 14.02
N LYS A 265 -17.22 -18.54 14.48
CA LYS A 265 -16.13 -19.09 13.67
C LYS A 265 -16.26 -20.60 13.43
N ASP A 266 -16.89 -21.35 14.33
CA ASP A 266 -17.02 -22.81 14.20
C ASP A 266 -18.02 -23.16 13.10
N PHE A 267 -19.19 -22.49 13.09
CA PHE A 267 -20.16 -22.64 12.02
C PHE A 267 -19.58 -22.22 10.67
N VAL A 268 -18.95 -21.05 10.61
CA VAL A 268 -18.35 -20.52 9.39
C VAL A 268 -17.28 -21.48 8.85
N THR A 269 -16.39 -22.00 9.71
CA THR A 269 -15.41 -23.02 9.34
C THR A 269 -16.12 -24.26 8.77
N GLY A 270 -17.09 -24.82 9.49
CA GLY A 270 -17.83 -26.00 9.04
C GLY A 270 -18.52 -25.80 7.69
N PHE A 271 -19.08 -24.62 7.44
CA PHE A 271 -19.67 -24.24 6.17
C PHE A 271 -18.61 -24.18 5.06
N THR A 272 -17.49 -23.48 5.30
CA THR A 272 -16.42 -23.29 4.32
C THR A 272 -15.75 -24.61 3.91
N ILE A 273 -15.62 -25.58 4.82
CA ILE A 273 -15.12 -26.93 4.48
C ILE A 273 -15.96 -27.55 3.34
N ARG A 274 -17.28 -27.36 3.37
CA ARG A 274 -18.21 -27.93 2.38
C ARG A 274 -18.39 -27.06 1.14
N HIS A 275 -18.10 -25.76 1.25
CA HIS A 275 -18.37 -24.75 0.22
C HIS A 275 -17.15 -23.83 0.03
N ARG A 276 -16.01 -24.43 -0.37
CA ARG A 276 -14.74 -23.70 -0.55
C ARG A 276 -14.83 -22.61 -1.63
N ASP A 277 -15.64 -22.82 -2.65
CA ASP A 277 -15.92 -21.88 -3.74
C ASP A 277 -16.52 -20.56 -3.23
N VAL A 278 -17.40 -20.62 -2.23
CA VAL A 278 -18.01 -19.43 -1.60
C VAL A 278 -16.95 -18.59 -0.89
N PHE A 279 -15.94 -19.23 -0.29
CA PHE A 279 -14.81 -18.52 0.32
C PHE A 279 -13.85 -17.94 -0.73
N GLY A 280 -13.58 -18.68 -1.82
CA GLY A 280 -12.84 -18.17 -2.98
C GLY A 280 -13.45 -16.88 -3.51
N GLY A 281 -14.77 -16.86 -3.73
CA GLY A 281 -15.49 -15.65 -4.15
C GLY A 281 -15.42 -14.50 -3.14
N PHE A 282 -15.37 -14.80 -1.84
CA PHE A 282 -15.15 -13.78 -0.81
C PHE A 282 -13.74 -13.17 -0.89
N ARG A 283 -12.69 -13.97 -1.07
CA ARG A 283 -11.31 -13.48 -1.24
C ARG A 283 -11.19 -12.56 -2.43
N GLU A 284 -11.76 -12.94 -3.58
CA GLU A 284 -11.77 -12.13 -4.79
C GLU A 284 -12.54 -10.81 -4.60
N TRP A 285 -13.69 -10.85 -3.93
CA TRP A 285 -14.46 -9.66 -3.61
C TRP A 285 -13.70 -8.73 -2.66
N ALA A 286 -13.06 -9.26 -1.62
CA ALA A 286 -12.28 -8.49 -0.67
C ALA A 286 -11.12 -7.78 -1.38
N ALA A 287 -10.41 -8.48 -2.28
CA ALA A 287 -9.31 -7.91 -3.06
C ALA A 287 -9.75 -6.73 -3.94
N LYS A 288 -10.94 -6.79 -4.54
CA LYS A 288 -11.50 -5.70 -5.35
C LYS A 288 -12.10 -4.55 -4.54
N SER A 289 -12.43 -4.81 -3.27
CA SER A 289 -13.14 -3.86 -2.41
C SER A 289 -12.21 -3.02 -1.55
N GLU A 290 -10.99 -3.49 -1.29
CA GLU A 290 -9.99 -2.71 -0.59
C GLU A 290 -9.33 -1.71 -1.54
N LYS A 291 -9.35 -0.45 -1.12
CA LYS A 291 -8.71 0.66 -1.80
C LYS A 291 -7.76 1.33 -0.81
N PRO A 292 -6.64 1.90 -1.31
CA PRO A 292 -5.78 2.76 -0.51
C PRO A 292 -6.62 3.85 0.17
N LEU A 293 -6.26 4.18 1.42
CA LEU A 293 -6.95 5.24 2.15
C LEU A 293 -6.62 6.60 1.55
N LYS A 294 -7.60 7.50 1.57
CA LYS A 294 -7.37 8.92 1.29
C LYS A 294 -6.66 9.60 2.46
N ASP A 295 -5.98 10.71 2.18
CA ASP A 295 -5.23 11.45 3.20
C ASP A 295 -6.12 11.97 4.34
N GLU A 296 -7.37 12.38 4.09
CA GLU A 296 -8.31 12.81 5.13
C GLU A 296 -8.82 11.65 5.99
N GLN A 297 -8.78 10.42 5.47
CA GLN A 297 -9.09 9.22 6.25
C GLN A 297 -7.93 8.85 7.19
N ILE A 298 -6.69 9.13 6.76
CA ILE A 298 -5.47 8.92 7.55
C ILE A 298 -5.33 10.03 8.61
N GLN A 299 -5.56 11.29 8.21
CA GLN A 299 -5.54 12.47 9.07
C GLN A 299 -6.92 13.14 9.08
N PRO A 300 -7.80 12.78 10.03
CA PRO A 300 -9.09 13.44 10.20
C PRO A 300 -8.92 14.96 10.43
N GLY A 301 -9.68 15.77 9.70
CA GLY A 301 -9.62 17.23 9.77
C GLY A 301 -8.56 17.88 8.87
N LEU A 302 -7.86 17.09 8.04
CA LEU A 302 -7.04 17.61 6.95
C LEU A 302 -7.90 18.38 5.94
N ASP A 303 -7.45 19.58 5.57
CA ASP A 303 -8.02 20.35 4.47
C ASP A 303 -7.18 20.14 3.20
N PHE A 304 -7.55 19.13 2.41
CA PHE A 304 -6.83 18.75 1.21
C PHE A 304 -6.79 19.88 0.17
N VAL A 305 -7.90 20.61 0.01
CA VAL A 305 -7.99 21.74 -0.92
C VAL A 305 -7.04 22.86 -0.51
N ALA A 306 -6.95 23.18 0.78
CA ALA A 306 -6.00 24.17 1.28
C ALA A 306 -4.54 23.76 1.04
N VAL A 307 -4.20 22.48 1.24
CA VAL A 307 -2.85 21.96 0.97
C VAL A 307 -2.49 22.07 -0.50
N LEU A 308 -3.36 21.62 -1.41
CA LEU A 308 -3.12 21.73 -2.85
C LEU A 308 -3.03 23.19 -3.31
N THR A 309 -3.84 24.08 -2.72
CA THR A 309 -3.80 25.52 -2.99
C THR A 309 -2.45 26.10 -2.62
N LEU A 310 -1.91 25.73 -1.45
CA LEU A 310 -0.59 26.16 -1.01
C LEU A 310 0.53 25.65 -1.92
N LEU A 311 0.46 24.38 -2.34
CA LEU A 311 1.42 23.78 -3.28
C LEU A 311 1.43 24.54 -4.62
N ARG A 312 0.25 24.80 -5.17
CA ARG A 312 0.06 25.55 -6.42
C ARG A 312 0.64 26.95 -6.32
N GLU A 313 0.38 27.67 -5.23
CA GLU A 313 0.89 29.04 -5.02
C GLU A 313 2.39 29.09 -4.74
N SER A 314 2.97 28.03 -4.18
CA SER A 314 4.37 27.97 -3.82
C SER A 314 5.28 27.71 -5.02
N LEU A 315 4.83 26.90 -6.00
CA LEU A 315 5.62 26.54 -7.18
C LEU A 315 6.19 27.73 -7.96
N PRO A 316 5.38 28.74 -8.36
CA PRO A 316 5.90 29.89 -9.10
C PRO A 316 6.80 30.81 -8.26
N ARG A 317 6.76 30.73 -6.93
CA ARG A 317 7.57 31.59 -6.04
C ARG A 317 9.03 31.11 -5.91
N ILE A 318 9.33 29.87 -6.30
CA ILE A 318 10.69 29.34 -6.25
C ILE A 318 11.51 29.90 -7.42
N PRO A 319 12.67 30.56 -7.17
CA PRO A 319 13.50 31.09 -8.25
C PRO A 319 14.06 29.97 -9.14
N THR A 320 14.18 30.24 -10.43
CA THR A 320 14.83 29.34 -11.37
C THR A 320 16.36 29.38 -11.19
N GLY A 321 17.05 28.33 -11.63
CA GLY A 321 18.49 28.19 -11.50
C GLY A 321 18.94 27.38 -10.28
N ASN A 322 20.25 27.34 -10.05
CA ASN A 322 20.86 26.45 -9.06
C ASN A 322 20.44 26.80 -7.62
N ASP A 323 20.28 28.08 -7.31
CA ASP A 323 19.96 28.55 -5.96
C ASP A 323 18.59 28.07 -5.48
N GLY A 324 17.61 27.97 -6.40
CA GLY A 324 16.28 27.44 -6.11
C GLY A 324 16.14 25.92 -6.28
N ALA A 325 17.14 25.22 -6.82
CA ALA A 325 16.99 23.84 -7.28
C ALA A 325 16.62 22.86 -6.16
N THR A 326 17.20 23.01 -4.97
CA THR A 326 16.87 22.17 -3.82
C THR A 326 15.44 22.41 -3.33
N ALA A 327 15.00 23.67 -3.27
CA ALA A 327 13.64 24.02 -2.87
C ALA A 327 12.62 23.51 -3.90
N TYR A 328 12.93 23.69 -5.19
CA TYR A 328 12.12 23.18 -6.29
C TYR A 328 11.94 21.67 -6.15
N HIS A 329 13.04 20.91 -6.09
CA HIS A 329 13.02 19.46 -5.99
C HIS A 329 12.16 18.97 -4.82
N ARG A 330 12.29 19.57 -3.64
CA ARG A 330 11.47 19.22 -2.46
C ARG A 330 9.98 19.49 -2.69
N LEU A 331 9.65 20.65 -3.25
CA LEU A 331 8.27 21.02 -3.53
C LEU A 331 7.66 20.12 -4.60
N VAL A 332 8.34 19.89 -5.72
CA VAL A 332 7.81 19.01 -6.77
C VAL A 332 7.69 17.57 -6.30
N THR A 333 8.57 17.08 -5.41
CA THR A 333 8.37 15.76 -4.78
C THR A 333 7.02 15.70 -4.07
N GLY A 334 6.70 16.71 -3.23
CA GLY A 334 5.41 16.79 -2.54
C GLY A 334 4.21 16.93 -3.48
N ILE A 335 4.36 17.70 -4.57
CA ILE A 335 3.33 17.83 -5.63
C ILE A 335 3.10 16.48 -6.33
N LEU A 336 4.16 15.74 -6.64
CA LEU A 336 4.06 14.42 -7.27
C LEU A 336 3.40 13.41 -6.34
N GLU A 337 3.76 13.40 -5.06
CA GLU A 337 3.10 12.58 -4.02
C GLU A 337 1.61 12.93 -3.92
N ALA A 338 1.25 14.22 -3.98
CA ALA A 338 -0.13 14.69 -3.92
C ALA A 338 -0.95 14.32 -5.17
N ILE A 339 -0.36 14.42 -6.37
CA ILE A 339 -1.05 14.19 -7.64
C ILE A 339 -1.17 12.70 -7.95
N PHE A 340 -0.08 11.96 -7.76
CA PHE A 340 0.04 10.59 -8.25
C PHE A 340 -0.29 9.53 -7.21
N TYR A 341 -0.46 9.84 -5.93
CA TYR A 341 -0.98 8.87 -4.99
C TYR A 341 -2.43 8.46 -5.35
N PRO A 342 -2.79 7.16 -5.34
CA PRO A 342 -1.99 5.99 -4.94
C PRO A 342 -1.34 5.23 -6.10
N MET A 343 -1.27 5.82 -7.29
CA MET A 343 -0.73 5.23 -8.52
C MET A 343 0.79 5.09 -8.49
N LEU A 344 1.48 6.08 -7.94
CA LEU A 344 2.92 6.07 -7.68
C LEU A 344 3.14 6.17 -6.17
N MET A 345 4.05 5.36 -5.66
CA MET A 345 4.34 5.28 -4.22
C MET A 345 5.82 5.07 -3.96
N SER A 346 6.20 5.11 -2.68
CA SER A 346 7.55 4.83 -2.20
C SER A 346 8.62 5.58 -2.97
N PRO A 347 8.52 6.92 -3.06
CA PRO A 347 9.56 7.72 -3.70
C PRO A 347 10.88 7.51 -2.97
N TYR A 348 11.94 7.28 -3.73
CA TYR A 348 13.29 7.32 -3.21
C TYR A 348 14.23 8.02 -4.20
N VAL A 349 15.28 8.61 -3.65
CA VAL A 349 16.38 9.17 -4.42
C VAL A 349 17.39 8.04 -4.61
N GLU A 350 17.71 7.69 -5.85
CA GLU A 350 18.65 6.59 -6.11
C GLU A 350 20.06 6.97 -5.63
N ARG A 351 20.66 6.08 -4.82
CA ARG A 351 22.07 6.18 -4.43
C ARG A 351 22.94 6.14 -5.68
N GLU A 352 24.07 6.84 -5.65
CA GLU A 352 25.08 6.90 -6.71
C GLU A 352 25.19 5.61 -7.54
N ILE A 353 24.70 5.62 -8.78
CA ILE A 353 24.90 4.50 -9.71
C ILE A 353 26.29 4.71 -10.37
N HIS A 354 27.04 3.62 -10.55
CA HIS A 354 28.36 3.60 -11.21
C HIS A 354 29.45 4.49 -10.57
N ASP A 355 29.78 4.28 -9.29
CA ASP A 355 30.81 5.06 -8.55
C ASP A 355 30.57 6.58 -8.64
N GLY A 356 29.41 7.06 -8.23
CA GLY A 356 29.13 8.51 -8.13
C GLY A 356 28.80 9.24 -9.44
N ARG A 357 28.90 8.60 -10.60
CA ARG A 357 28.81 9.29 -11.90
C ARG A 357 27.39 9.55 -12.39
N LYS A 358 26.40 8.87 -11.83
CA LYS A 358 25.07 8.79 -12.44
C LYS A 358 23.98 8.93 -11.35
N ARG A 359 23.28 10.08 -11.32
CA ARG A 359 22.14 10.38 -10.42
C ARG A 359 20.79 10.39 -11.14
N ILE A 360 19.76 9.79 -10.54
CA ILE A 360 18.34 10.04 -10.83
C ILE A 360 17.80 10.87 -9.67
N ASP A 361 17.00 11.89 -9.97
CA ASP A 361 16.46 12.78 -8.95
C ASP A 361 15.45 12.06 -8.06
N ILE A 362 14.43 11.42 -8.64
CA ILE A 362 13.41 10.66 -7.90
C ILE A 362 13.01 9.42 -8.69
N VAL A 363 12.80 8.31 -8.01
CA VAL A 363 12.20 7.09 -8.58
C VAL A 363 10.98 6.73 -7.74
N PHE A 364 9.86 6.46 -8.41
CA PHE A 364 8.64 5.95 -7.78
C PHE A 364 8.42 4.48 -8.15
N ASP A 365 7.88 3.70 -7.23
CA ASP A 365 7.27 2.41 -7.54
C ASP A 365 5.94 2.63 -8.26
N ASN A 366 5.76 1.94 -9.39
CA ASN A 366 4.49 1.94 -10.10
C ASN A 366 3.51 0.99 -9.42
N ALA A 367 2.57 1.58 -8.70
CA ALA A 367 1.58 0.91 -7.88
C ALA A 367 0.19 0.87 -8.54
N ALA A 368 0.13 1.20 -9.83
CA ALA A 368 -1.09 1.39 -10.59
C ALA A 368 -1.88 0.09 -10.86
N ASP A 369 -3.16 0.07 -10.50
CA ASP A 369 -4.12 -0.95 -10.93
C ASP A 369 -4.92 -0.52 -12.18
N GLY A 370 -5.12 0.80 -12.37
CA GLY A 370 -5.78 1.42 -13.52
C GLY A 370 -5.09 2.68 -14.05
N GLY A 371 -5.78 3.47 -14.88
CA GLY A 371 -5.24 4.74 -15.41
C GLY A 371 -4.02 4.60 -16.32
N ILE A 372 -3.32 5.71 -16.55
CA ILE A 372 -2.23 5.84 -17.52
C ILE A 372 -1.05 4.89 -17.22
N PHE A 373 -0.56 4.85 -15.98
CA PHE A 373 0.58 4.00 -15.63
C PHE A 373 0.28 2.50 -15.76
N SER A 374 -0.95 2.07 -15.46
CA SER A 374 -1.41 0.70 -15.73
C SER A 374 -1.53 0.43 -17.23
N ARG A 375 -2.03 1.38 -18.03
CA ARG A 375 -2.11 1.24 -19.50
C ARG A 375 -0.73 1.14 -20.14
N LEU A 376 0.26 1.92 -19.69
CA LEU A 376 1.64 1.84 -20.17
C LEU A 376 2.20 0.42 -19.99
N HIS A 377 1.96 -0.19 -18.84
CA HIS A 377 2.38 -1.57 -18.59
C HIS A 377 1.58 -2.59 -19.40
N ARG A 378 0.24 -2.52 -19.36
CA ARG A 378 -0.65 -3.60 -19.82
C ARG A 378 -1.00 -3.55 -21.30
N ILE A 379 -1.07 -2.36 -21.88
CA ILE A 379 -1.46 -2.14 -23.29
C ILE A 379 -0.23 -1.85 -24.14
N HIS A 380 0.66 -0.96 -23.66
CA HIS A 380 1.86 -0.59 -24.41
C HIS A 380 3.03 -1.54 -24.17
N HIS A 381 2.91 -2.48 -23.22
CA HIS A 381 3.94 -3.46 -22.87
C HIS A 381 5.30 -2.83 -22.52
N LEU A 382 5.28 -1.61 -21.99
CA LEU A 382 6.49 -0.94 -21.53
C LEU A 382 6.84 -1.46 -20.12
N PRO A 383 8.08 -1.91 -19.88
CA PRO A 383 8.59 -2.11 -18.54
C PRO A 383 8.51 -0.80 -17.78
N CYS A 384 7.73 -0.74 -16.71
CA CYS A 384 7.53 0.47 -15.93
C CYS A 384 7.18 0.16 -14.48
N GLN A 385 7.79 -0.87 -13.91
CA GLN A 385 7.73 -1.18 -12.48
C GLN A 385 8.24 -0.03 -11.61
N TYR A 386 9.14 0.78 -12.17
CA TYR A 386 9.56 2.05 -11.61
C TYR A 386 9.37 3.17 -12.63
N ILE A 387 8.99 4.35 -12.14
CA ILE A 387 8.90 5.58 -12.93
C ILE A 387 10.00 6.53 -12.47
N ALA A 388 10.98 6.75 -13.34
CA ALA A 388 12.05 7.71 -13.06
C ALA A 388 11.57 9.13 -13.33
N VAL A 389 11.96 10.07 -12.47
CA VAL A 389 11.61 11.48 -12.59
C VAL A 389 12.91 12.29 -12.52
N GLU A 390 13.13 13.11 -13.55
CA GLU A 390 14.24 14.06 -13.61
C GLU A 390 13.69 15.48 -13.46
N CYS A 391 14.22 16.24 -12.51
CA CYS A 391 13.70 17.55 -12.11
C CYS A 391 14.67 18.66 -12.50
N LYS A 392 14.37 19.41 -13.55
CA LYS A 392 15.20 20.51 -14.03
C LYS A 392 14.65 21.87 -13.61
N ASN A 393 15.25 22.47 -12.57
CA ASN A 393 14.96 23.86 -12.18
C ASN A 393 15.64 24.89 -13.10
N TYR A 394 15.57 24.71 -14.42
CA TYR A 394 16.17 25.63 -15.39
C TYR A 394 15.10 26.58 -15.94
N GLY A 395 15.45 27.87 -16.08
CA GLY A 395 14.64 28.86 -16.80
C GLY A 395 14.96 28.95 -18.30
N ARG A 396 15.67 27.96 -18.85
CA ARG A 396 16.10 27.89 -20.26
C ARG A 396 15.68 26.56 -20.87
N GLU A 397 15.72 26.48 -22.21
CA GLU A 397 15.26 25.31 -22.97
C GLU A 397 15.94 24.01 -22.52
N VAL A 398 15.12 22.97 -22.34
CA VAL A 398 15.58 21.59 -22.08
C VAL A 398 15.91 20.92 -23.41
N GLY A 399 17.10 20.33 -23.50
CA GLY A 399 17.65 19.81 -24.75
C GLY A 399 17.83 18.29 -24.77
N ASN A 400 18.53 17.83 -25.81
CA ASN A 400 18.95 16.44 -25.94
C ASN A 400 19.78 15.92 -24.75
N PRO A 401 20.69 16.70 -24.11
CA PRO A 401 21.48 16.19 -23.00
C PRO A 401 20.64 15.69 -21.82
N GLU A 402 19.54 16.38 -21.49
CA GLU A 402 18.65 15.97 -20.40
C GLU A 402 17.83 14.73 -20.76
N LEU A 403 17.38 14.62 -22.01
CA LEU A 403 16.71 13.40 -22.52
C LEU A 403 17.66 12.20 -22.55
N ASP A 404 18.91 12.41 -22.97
CA ASP A 404 19.94 11.38 -23.00
C ASP A 404 20.34 10.95 -21.57
N GLN A 405 20.36 11.89 -20.62
CA GLN A 405 20.60 11.60 -19.21
C GLN A 405 19.51 10.68 -18.65
N LEU A 406 18.24 10.96 -18.92
CA LEU A 406 17.11 10.18 -18.42
C LEU A 406 16.98 8.84 -19.16
N SER A 407 17.07 8.82 -20.49
CA SER A 407 17.04 7.58 -21.27
C SER A 407 18.20 6.64 -20.91
N GLY A 408 19.38 7.18 -20.60
CA GLY A 408 20.53 6.41 -20.10
C GLY A 408 20.33 5.74 -18.73
N ARG A 409 19.20 5.97 -18.07
CA ARG A 409 18.75 5.30 -16.82
C ARG A 409 17.87 4.11 -17.08
N PHE A 410 17.21 4.09 -18.22
CA PHE A 410 16.24 3.07 -18.50
C PHE A 410 16.90 1.72 -18.73
N SER A 411 16.19 0.69 -18.33
CA SER A 411 16.52 -0.71 -18.62
C SER A 411 15.29 -1.56 -18.38
N PRO A 412 15.19 -2.76 -18.97
CA PRO A 412 14.06 -3.65 -18.71
C PRO A 412 13.81 -3.91 -17.21
N ASN A 413 14.88 -3.96 -16.40
CA ASN A 413 14.81 -4.24 -14.97
C ASN A 413 14.56 -3.00 -14.09
N ARG A 414 14.87 -1.79 -14.56
CA ARG A 414 14.63 -0.54 -13.82
C ARG A 414 13.45 0.27 -14.35
N GLY A 415 12.78 -0.21 -15.39
CA GLY A 415 11.76 0.53 -16.12
C GLY A 415 12.32 1.34 -17.30
N GLN A 416 11.44 1.64 -18.23
CA GLN A 416 11.69 2.34 -19.49
C GLN A 416 10.70 3.50 -19.69
N VAL A 417 10.08 3.98 -18.60
CA VAL A 417 9.18 5.13 -18.59
C VAL A 417 9.72 6.12 -17.58
N GLY A 418 9.77 7.40 -17.97
CA GLY A 418 10.14 8.47 -17.07
C GLY A 418 9.45 9.80 -17.37
N LEU A 419 9.44 10.66 -16.36
CA LEU A 419 8.90 12.01 -16.41
C LEU A 419 10.05 13.02 -16.40
N LEU A 420 10.03 13.94 -17.35
CA LEU A 420 10.99 15.04 -17.42
C LEU A 420 10.30 16.32 -16.97
N LEU A 421 10.55 16.72 -15.72
CA LEU A 421 9.99 17.93 -15.14
C LEU A 421 10.90 19.12 -15.42
N CYS A 422 10.32 20.23 -15.88
CA CYS A 422 11.04 21.47 -16.09
C CYS A 422 10.16 22.69 -15.83
N ARG A 423 10.77 23.85 -15.59
CA ARG A 423 10.03 25.08 -15.25
C ARG A 423 9.16 25.55 -16.42
N SER A 424 9.73 25.58 -17.61
CA SER A 424 9.06 25.99 -18.84
C SER A 424 9.80 25.46 -20.06
N VAL A 425 9.12 25.46 -21.21
CA VAL A 425 9.69 25.05 -22.51
C VAL A 425 9.28 26.08 -23.56
N ALA A 426 10.24 26.59 -24.33
CA ALA A 426 9.98 27.60 -25.36
C ALA A 426 9.23 27.02 -26.57
N ASP A 427 9.62 25.82 -27.01
CA ASP A 427 8.96 25.08 -28.09
C ASP A 427 8.62 23.66 -27.63
N MET A 428 7.39 23.48 -27.14
CA MET A 428 6.90 22.17 -26.71
C MET A 428 6.82 21.17 -27.88
N GLY A 429 6.53 21.63 -29.09
CA GLY A 429 6.46 20.77 -30.27
C GLY A 429 7.82 20.15 -30.59
N LEU A 430 8.88 20.95 -30.53
CA LEU A 430 10.25 20.47 -30.68
C LEU A 430 10.64 19.48 -29.59
N LEU A 431 10.30 19.74 -28.33
CA LEU A 431 10.60 18.81 -27.23
C LEU A 431 9.86 17.48 -27.38
N ILE A 432 8.58 17.52 -27.79
CA ILE A 432 7.79 16.32 -28.09
C ILE A 432 8.42 15.54 -29.25
N ASN A 433 8.90 16.21 -30.30
CA ASN A 433 9.63 15.55 -31.40
C ASN A 433 10.88 14.83 -30.87
N ARG A 434 11.67 15.46 -30.00
CA ARG A 434 12.85 14.82 -29.38
C ARG A 434 12.47 13.61 -28.49
N CYS A 435 11.36 13.70 -27.75
CA CYS A 435 10.84 12.58 -26.96
C CYS A 435 10.37 11.44 -27.88
N ARG A 436 9.74 11.77 -29.01
CA ARG A 436 9.34 10.80 -30.04
C ARG A 436 10.55 10.10 -30.64
N ASP A 437 11.61 10.82 -30.98
CA ASP A 437 12.84 10.22 -31.50
C ASP A 437 13.44 9.24 -30.48
N THR A 438 13.50 9.63 -29.21
CA THR A 438 13.96 8.76 -28.11
C THR A 438 13.13 7.47 -28.00
N TYR A 439 11.80 7.59 -28.11
CA TYR A 439 10.90 6.44 -28.08
C TYR A 439 11.04 5.55 -29.31
N ALA A 440 11.12 6.14 -30.51
CA ALA A 440 11.28 5.44 -31.78
C ALA A 440 12.61 4.68 -31.87
N ASP A 441 13.67 5.23 -31.27
CA ASP A 441 14.98 4.58 -31.12
C ASP A 441 15.00 3.47 -30.06
N ASN A 442 13.84 3.14 -29.48
CA ASN A 442 13.69 2.15 -28.40
C ASN A 442 14.55 2.48 -27.15
N ARG A 443 14.82 3.77 -26.92
CA ARG A 443 15.54 4.28 -25.74
C ARG A 443 14.62 4.62 -24.58
N GLY A 444 13.37 4.14 -24.62
CA GLY A 444 12.33 4.33 -23.62
C GLY A 444 11.44 5.55 -23.83
N LEU A 445 10.37 5.64 -23.04
CA LEU A 445 9.37 6.68 -23.11
C LEU A 445 9.68 7.78 -22.09
N ILE A 446 9.88 9.00 -22.58
CA ILE A 446 10.02 10.19 -21.74
C ILE A 446 8.81 11.10 -21.97
N ILE A 447 8.11 11.45 -20.89
CA ILE A 447 6.97 12.36 -20.93
C ILE A 447 7.38 13.70 -20.30
N PRO A 448 7.45 14.80 -21.07
CA PRO A 448 7.77 16.11 -20.52
C PRO A 448 6.57 16.72 -19.77
N ILE A 449 6.84 17.33 -18.63
CA ILE A 449 5.86 18.02 -17.78
C ILE A 449 6.44 19.39 -17.39
N VAL A 450 5.67 20.45 -17.59
CA VAL A 450 6.06 21.82 -17.17
C VAL A 450 5.33 22.29 -15.92
N ASP A 451 5.79 23.37 -15.29
CA ASP A 451 5.11 23.95 -14.12
C ASP A 451 3.63 24.26 -14.40
N GLU A 452 3.29 24.76 -15.59
CA GLU A 452 1.90 25.03 -15.99
C GLU A 452 1.04 23.76 -16.00
N ASP A 453 1.61 22.63 -16.44
CA ASP A 453 0.94 21.33 -16.38
C ASP A 453 0.69 20.94 -14.92
N LEU A 454 1.68 21.05 -14.03
CA LEU A 454 1.53 20.75 -12.60
C LEU A 454 0.48 21.64 -11.93
N ILE A 455 0.48 22.94 -12.23
CA ILE A 455 -0.51 23.90 -11.71
C ILE A 455 -1.92 23.50 -12.15
N ARG A 456 -2.10 23.15 -13.43
CA ARG A 456 -3.39 22.70 -13.96
C ARG A 456 -3.86 21.41 -13.28
N LEU A 457 -2.96 20.43 -13.10
CA LEU A 457 -3.30 19.18 -12.39
C LEU A 457 -3.78 19.46 -10.95
N LEU A 458 -3.11 20.38 -10.24
CA LEU A 458 -3.51 20.80 -8.90
C LEU A 458 -4.87 21.52 -8.91
N GLU A 459 -5.12 22.41 -9.87
CA GLU A 459 -6.39 23.13 -10.01
C GLU A 459 -7.57 22.20 -10.28
N GLU A 460 -7.40 21.22 -11.17
CA GLU A 460 -8.43 20.24 -11.46
C GLU A 460 -8.72 19.35 -10.23
N LYS A 461 -7.69 18.97 -9.46
CA LYS A 461 -7.88 18.22 -8.19
C LYS A 461 -8.46 19.07 -7.05
N ILE A 462 -8.19 20.38 -7.04
CA ILE A 462 -8.84 21.33 -6.10
C ILE A 462 -10.34 21.43 -6.40
N ALA A 463 -10.72 21.44 -7.68
CA ALA A 463 -12.11 21.52 -8.09
C ALA A 463 -12.88 20.21 -7.86
N ASP A 464 -12.24 19.07 -8.13
CA ASP A 464 -12.77 17.73 -7.87
C ASP A 464 -11.64 16.77 -7.48
N GLU A 465 -11.60 16.41 -6.20
CA GLU A 465 -10.61 15.46 -5.64
C GLU A 465 -10.64 14.10 -6.34
N ALA A 466 -11.80 13.67 -6.86
CA ALA A 466 -11.95 12.41 -7.57
C ALA A 466 -11.53 12.50 -9.05
N ALA A 467 -11.25 13.70 -9.56
CA ALA A 467 -10.77 13.88 -10.91
C ALA A 467 -9.40 13.22 -11.10
N ARG A 468 -9.21 12.72 -12.33
CA ARG A 468 -7.95 12.11 -12.79
C ARG A 468 -7.32 12.93 -13.90
N PRO A 469 -7.01 14.22 -13.65
CA PRO A 469 -6.45 15.09 -14.69
C PRO A 469 -5.10 14.56 -15.21
N GLU A 470 -4.39 13.78 -14.38
CA GLU A 470 -3.15 13.13 -14.76
C GLU A 470 -3.32 12.10 -15.89
N ASP A 471 -4.45 11.39 -15.94
CA ASP A 471 -4.73 10.42 -16.99
C ASP A 471 -4.95 11.09 -18.35
N ALA A 472 -5.56 12.28 -18.35
CA ALA A 472 -5.81 13.08 -19.54
C ALA A 472 -4.51 13.72 -20.04
N LEU A 473 -3.81 14.48 -19.18
CA LEU A 473 -2.57 15.16 -19.55
C LEU A 473 -1.51 14.17 -20.08
N LEU A 474 -1.21 13.12 -19.30
CA LEU A 474 -0.20 12.14 -19.69
C LEU A 474 -0.66 11.31 -20.89
N GLY A 475 -1.97 11.07 -21.03
CA GLY A 475 -2.54 10.39 -22.19
C GLY A 475 -2.42 11.18 -23.48
N ASP A 476 -2.61 12.49 -23.43
CA ASP A 476 -2.46 13.38 -24.58
C ASP A 476 -0.98 13.52 -24.97
N ARG A 477 -0.09 13.76 -23.99
CA ARG A 477 1.37 13.75 -24.22
C ARG A 477 1.85 12.44 -24.83
N LEU A 478 1.38 11.30 -24.30
CA LEU A 478 1.69 9.98 -24.83
C LEU A 478 1.24 9.85 -26.29
N ARG A 479 0.04 10.37 -26.62
CA ARG A 479 -0.48 10.35 -27.97
C ARG A 479 0.37 11.19 -28.90
N ASP A 480 0.77 12.38 -28.49
CA ASP A 480 1.62 13.25 -29.29
C ASP A 480 3.01 12.63 -29.51
N ILE A 481 3.54 11.91 -28.52
CA ILE A 481 4.82 11.22 -28.64
C ILE A 481 4.71 10.01 -29.58
N ILE A 482 3.69 9.17 -29.41
CA ILE A 482 3.57 7.89 -30.13
C ILE A 482 2.94 8.05 -31.52
N LEU A 483 1.91 8.89 -31.65
CA LEU A 483 1.18 9.11 -32.89
C LEU A 483 1.69 10.39 -33.57
N ARG A 484 1.70 10.36 -34.90
CA ARG A 484 2.16 11.47 -35.74
C ARG A 484 1.14 12.60 -35.82
#